data_AF-A0A3M1DB70-F1
#
_entry.id   AF-A0A3M1DB70-F1
#
_cell.length_a   1.000
_cell.length_b   1.000
_cell.length_c   1.000
_cell.angle_alpha   90.00
_cell.angle_beta   90.00
_cell.angle_gamma   90.00
#
_symmetry.space_group_name_H-M   'P 1'
#
loop_
_entity.id
_entity.type
_entity.pdbx_description
1 polymer ?
#
loop_
_entity_poly.entity_id
_entity_poly.type
_entity_poly.pdbx_seq_one_letter_code
_entity_poly.pdbx_strand_id
1 'polypeptide(L)'
;HTNNTASCDDGDPCTENDECNEGACRGTPKDCSGLDGECVVGVCDQQSGQCTAVAVADGTSCDDGNPCTTQDVCTSGECGGTPIDCSSLDDQCNRGECNQETGQCSKVPLPNGTSCDDGNPCTVADTCQGGMCTGGLDDPNCEGTSGGGGCSCSSGSAGAGQWWLAMLSLLVIVRRKRRSACR
;
A
#
# COMPACT_ATOMS: atom_id res chain seq x y z
N HIS A 1 51.96 6.22 47.71
CA HIS A 1 51.11 5.23 48.38
C HIS A 1 51.37 3.88 47.73
N THR A 2 51.54 2.82 48.53
CA THR A 2 51.89 1.47 48.05
C THR A 2 50.65 0.76 47.53
N ASN A 3 50.73 0.14 46.34
CA ASN A 3 49.71 -0.79 45.85
C ASN A 3 49.44 -1.86 46.92
N ASN A 4 48.18 -2.03 47.29
CA ASN A 4 47.72 -3.10 48.16
C ASN A 4 46.49 -3.76 47.53
N THR A 5 46.32 -5.06 47.75
CA THR A 5 45.13 -5.81 47.29
C THR A 5 43.96 -5.62 48.25
N ALA A 6 43.88 -4.46 48.92
CA ALA A 6 42.79 -4.17 49.84
C ALA A 6 41.53 -3.92 49.01
N SER A 7 40.40 -4.50 49.42
CA SER A 7 39.10 -4.17 48.83
C SER A 7 38.86 -2.68 48.99
N CYS A 8 38.65 -1.98 47.88
CA CYS A 8 38.27 -0.58 47.85
C CYS A 8 36.95 -0.45 47.07
N ASP A 9 36.32 0.72 47.14
CA ASP A 9 35.09 1.07 46.43
C ASP A 9 35.33 2.47 45.82
N ASP A 10 35.16 2.61 44.50
CA ASP A 10 35.34 3.87 43.79
C ASP A 10 34.09 4.77 43.83
N GLY A 11 32.99 4.24 44.36
CA GLY A 11 31.72 4.92 44.56
C GLY A 11 30.88 5.07 43.28
N ASP A 12 31.32 4.51 42.15
CA ASP A 12 30.57 4.50 40.90
C ASP A 12 29.66 3.25 40.84
N PRO A 13 28.33 3.41 40.86
CA PRO A 13 27.42 2.25 40.82
C PRO A 13 27.43 1.52 39.46
N CYS A 14 28.09 2.09 38.46
CA CYS A 14 28.28 1.54 37.12
C CYS A 14 29.67 0.96 36.88
N THR A 15 30.46 0.76 37.94
CA THR A 15 31.66 -0.07 37.91
C THR A 15 31.47 -1.32 38.77
N GLU A 16 32.24 -2.35 38.47
CA GLU A 16 32.32 -3.59 39.24
C GLU A 16 33.79 -4.02 39.39
N ASN A 17 34.07 -4.86 40.37
CA ASN A 17 35.41 -5.41 40.62
C ASN A 17 36.45 -4.31 40.91
N ASP A 18 36.14 -3.45 41.87
CA ASP A 18 36.98 -2.32 42.26
C ASP A 18 38.31 -2.75 42.87
N GLU A 19 39.40 -2.23 42.29
CA GLU A 19 40.76 -2.54 42.71
C GLU A 19 41.60 -1.28 42.90
N CYS A 20 42.53 -1.35 43.85
CA CYS A 20 43.48 -0.28 44.09
C CYS A 20 44.61 -0.34 43.06
N ASN A 21 44.57 0.58 42.09
CA ASN A 21 45.57 0.72 41.04
C ASN A 21 46.26 2.09 41.13
N GLU A 22 47.57 2.08 41.38
CA GLU A 22 48.42 3.28 41.46
C GLU A 22 47.97 4.29 42.54
N GLY A 23 47.31 3.80 43.60
CA GLY A 23 46.81 4.62 44.70
C GLY A 23 45.45 5.28 44.45
N ALA A 24 44.76 4.91 43.37
CA ALA A 24 43.35 5.22 43.15
C ALA A 24 42.52 3.93 43.15
N CYS A 25 41.32 3.97 43.74
CA CYS A 25 40.35 2.91 43.55
C CYS A 25 39.67 3.09 42.19
N ARG A 26 39.61 2.03 41.38
CA ARG A 26 38.98 2.03 40.06
C ARG A 26 38.35 0.66 39.81
N GLY A 27 37.09 0.64 39.42
CA GLY A 27 36.43 -0.56 38.92
C GLY A 27 36.45 -0.67 37.40
N THR A 28 35.93 -1.80 36.94
CA THR A 28 35.68 -2.10 35.53
C THR A 28 34.26 -1.68 35.16
N PRO A 29 34.01 -1.02 34.02
CA PRO A 29 32.66 -0.61 33.63
C PRO A 29 31.70 -1.81 33.59
N LYS A 30 30.52 -1.65 34.21
CA LYS A 30 29.45 -2.64 34.18
C LYS A 30 29.03 -2.90 32.74
N ASP A 31 29.03 -4.17 32.36
CA ASP A 31 28.64 -4.60 31.02
C ASP A 31 27.12 -4.64 30.88
N CYS A 32 26.58 -3.69 30.12
CA CYS A 32 25.16 -3.61 29.81
C CYS A 32 24.83 -4.07 28.38
N SER A 33 25.80 -4.60 27.63
CA SER A 33 25.62 -4.99 26.23
C SER A 33 24.57 -6.09 26.01
N GLY A 34 24.18 -6.80 27.07
CA GLY A 34 23.04 -7.73 27.04
C GLY A 34 21.68 -7.08 26.76
N LEU A 35 21.59 -5.74 26.84
CA LEU A 35 20.42 -4.95 26.44
C LEU A 35 20.58 -4.27 25.08
N ASP A 36 21.71 -4.47 24.40
CA ASP A 36 21.92 -3.93 23.06
C ASP A 36 20.95 -4.60 22.08
N GLY A 37 20.41 -3.79 21.19
CA GLY A 37 19.59 -4.19 20.06
C GLY A 37 19.85 -3.25 18.89
N GLU A 38 19.12 -3.43 17.79
CA GLU A 38 19.32 -2.58 16.62
C GLU A 38 18.98 -1.11 16.88
N CYS A 39 17.94 -0.87 17.68
CA CYS A 39 17.44 0.47 17.98
C CYS A 39 17.58 0.86 19.45
N VAL A 40 18.29 0.07 20.25
CA VAL A 40 18.54 0.36 21.65
C VAL A 40 19.97 -0.01 22.01
N VAL A 41 20.55 0.73 22.96
CA VAL A 41 21.84 0.40 23.56
C VAL A 41 21.69 0.25 25.07
N GLY A 42 22.39 -0.72 25.63
CA GLY A 42 22.48 -0.95 27.05
C GLY A 42 23.36 0.09 27.72
N VAL A 43 22.77 0.88 28.60
CA VAL A 43 23.48 1.93 29.35
C VAL A 43 23.25 1.70 30.84
N CYS A 44 24.33 1.81 31.62
CA CYS A 44 24.21 1.79 33.06
C CYS A 44 23.69 3.13 33.57
N ASP A 45 22.60 3.09 34.33
CA ASP A 45 22.02 4.24 35.00
C ASP A 45 22.86 4.62 36.24
N GLN A 46 23.42 5.83 36.22
CA GLN A 46 24.35 6.33 37.23
C GLN A 46 23.70 6.58 38.61
N GLN A 47 22.37 6.60 38.71
CA GLN A 47 21.67 6.75 39.99
C GLN A 47 21.42 5.40 40.68
N SER A 48 21.01 4.40 39.91
CA SER A 48 20.56 3.10 40.41
C SER A 48 21.60 1.99 40.27
N GLY A 49 22.61 2.18 39.41
CA GLY A 49 23.58 1.16 39.04
C GLY A 49 22.99 0.03 38.20
N GLN A 50 21.79 0.19 37.65
CA GLN A 50 21.11 -0.82 36.85
C GLN A 50 21.34 -0.58 35.37
N CYS A 51 21.47 -1.66 34.60
CA CYS A 51 21.45 -1.58 33.13
C CYS A 51 20.04 -1.26 32.64
N THR A 52 19.94 -0.31 31.72
CA THR A 52 18.70 0.11 31.07
C THR A 52 18.89 0.15 29.56
N ALA A 53 17.84 -0.13 28.80
CA ALA A 53 17.84 0.01 27.35
C ALA A 53 17.46 1.45 26.99
N VAL A 54 18.35 2.13 26.25
CA VAL A 54 18.15 3.51 25.81
C VAL A 54 18.02 3.51 24.30
N ALA A 55 16.94 4.13 23.78
CA ALA A 55 16.73 4.25 22.34
C ALA A 55 17.91 4.97 21.67
N VAL A 56 18.34 4.45 20.52
CA VAL A 56 19.27 5.17 19.64
C VAL A 56 18.54 6.36 18.99
N ALA A 57 19.29 7.22 18.30
CA ALA A 57 18.70 8.36 17.62
C ALA A 57 17.69 7.92 16.55
N ASP A 58 16.53 8.58 16.52
CA ASP A 58 15.53 8.35 15.47
C ASP A 58 16.15 8.58 14.08
N GLY A 59 15.79 7.72 13.12
CA GLY A 59 16.36 7.74 11.78
C GLY A 59 17.69 6.98 11.63
N THR A 60 18.21 6.37 12.71
CA THR A 60 19.32 5.41 12.60
C THR A 60 18.87 4.22 11.76
N SER A 61 19.68 3.80 10.79
CA SER A 61 19.38 2.63 9.96
C SER A 61 19.35 1.35 10.80
N CYS A 62 18.37 0.50 10.55
CA CYS A 62 18.24 -0.83 11.14
C CYS A 62 17.67 -1.80 10.08
N ASP A 63 17.35 -3.03 10.46
CA ASP A 63 16.69 -4.07 9.68
C ASP A 63 15.53 -4.64 10.53
N ASP A 64 14.28 -4.38 10.13
CA ASP A 64 13.12 -4.85 10.90
C ASP A 64 12.81 -6.34 10.66
N GLY A 65 13.63 -7.00 9.83
CA GLY A 65 13.50 -8.40 9.44
C GLY A 65 12.32 -8.69 8.52
N ASN A 66 11.59 -7.66 8.07
CA ASN A 66 10.45 -7.81 7.18
C ASN A 66 10.89 -7.56 5.72
N PRO A 67 10.89 -8.57 4.84
CA PRO A 67 11.31 -8.37 3.46
C PRO A 67 10.34 -7.51 2.64
N CYS A 68 9.16 -7.20 3.17
CA CYS A 68 8.14 -6.35 2.56
C CYS A 68 8.17 -4.90 3.05
N THR A 69 9.22 -4.49 3.76
CA THR A 69 9.53 -3.12 4.11
C THR A 69 10.83 -2.66 3.44
N THR A 70 11.00 -1.35 3.33
CA THR A 70 12.21 -0.71 2.84
C THR A 70 12.47 0.54 3.67
N GLN A 71 13.72 1.00 3.67
CA GLN A 71 14.13 2.21 4.41
C GLN A 71 13.87 2.07 5.92
N ASP A 72 14.30 0.94 6.47
CA ASP A 72 14.12 0.59 7.86
C ASP A 72 14.95 1.51 8.74
N VAL A 73 14.26 2.13 9.71
CA VAL A 73 14.85 3.11 10.61
C VAL A 73 14.31 2.96 12.03
N CYS A 74 15.15 3.28 12.99
CA CYS A 74 14.77 3.35 14.38
C CYS A 74 13.82 4.53 14.62
N THR A 75 12.71 4.27 15.30
CA THR A 75 11.78 5.28 15.80
C THR A 75 11.39 4.93 17.23
N SER A 76 11.74 5.79 18.19
CA SER A 76 11.44 5.59 19.61
C SER A 76 11.93 4.25 20.17
N GLY A 77 13.07 3.76 19.69
CA GLY A 77 13.68 2.50 20.14
C GLY A 77 13.18 1.24 19.44
N GLU A 78 12.26 1.35 18.47
CA GLU A 78 11.77 0.25 17.65
C GLU A 78 12.29 0.38 16.21
N CYS A 79 12.68 -0.73 15.60
CA CYS A 79 13.01 -0.76 14.18
C CYS A 79 11.74 -0.98 13.36
N GLY A 80 11.56 -0.20 12.30
CA GLY A 80 10.49 -0.41 11.34
C GLY A 80 10.76 0.27 10.00
N GLY A 81 10.22 -0.29 8.94
CA GLY A 81 10.34 0.26 7.59
C GLY A 81 9.05 0.71 6.93
N THR A 82 9.21 1.22 5.71
CA THR A 82 8.12 1.65 4.83
C THR A 82 7.65 0.47 3.98
N PRO A 83 6.35 0.10 3.98
CA PRO A 83 5.83 -1.00 3.18
C PRO A 83 6.14 -0.86 1.69
N ILE A 84 6.51 -1.96 1.04
CA ILE A 84 6.69 -2.00 -0.42
C ILE A 84 5.33 -1.78 -1.11
N ASP A 85 5.28 -0.81 -2.03
CA ASP A 85 4.10 -0.53 -2.84
C ASP A 85 4.05 -1.45 -4.07
N CYS A 86 3.12 -2.40 -4.04
CA CYS A 86 2.86 -3.32 -5.14
C CYS A 86 1.67 -2.93 -6.03
N SER A 87 1.03 -1.77 -5.79
CA SER A 87 -0.19 -1.35 -6.51
C SER A 87 -0.01 -1.23 -8.02
N SER A 88 1.22 -1.11 -8.52
CA SER A 88 1.53 -1.16 -9.96
C SER A 88 1.13 -2.48 -10.64
N LEU A 89 0.95 -3.55 -9.87
CA LEU A 89 0.49 -4.86 -10.36
C LEU A 89 -1.03 -5.04 -10.26
N ASP A 90 -1.75 -4.08 -9.66
CA ASP A 90 -3.21 -4.13 -9.59
C ASP A 90 -3.83 -4.10 -10.98
N ASP A 91 -4.86 -4.91 -11.18
CA ASP A 91 -5.75 -4.85 -12.34
C ASP A 91 -7.18 -5.27 -11.94
N GLN A 92 -8.07 -5.42 -12.93
CA GLN A 92 -9.47 -5.76 -12.67
C GLN A 92 -9.64 -7.09 -11.91
N CYS A 93 -8.68 -8.01 -12.02
CA CYS A 93 -8.76 -9.37 -11.50
C CYS A 93 -7.60 -9.77 -10.59
N ASN A 94 -6.66 -8.86 -10.32
CA ASN A 94 -5.51 -9.11 -9.47
C ASN A 94 -5.23 -7.92 -8.57
N ARG A 95 -4.69 -8.22 -7.38
CA ARG A 95 -4.05 -7.24 -6.50
C ARG A 95 -2.55 -7.54 -6.46
N GLY A 96 -1.73 -6.49 -6.49
CA GLY A 96 -0.32 -6.56 -6.19
C GLY A 96 -0.11 -6.75 -4.71
N GLU A 97 0.54 -7.85 -4.34
CA GLU A 97 0.89 -8.14 -2.95
C GLU A 97 2.38 -8.48 -2.85
N CYS A 98 3.01 -8.02 -1.78
CA CYS A 98 4.40 -8.35 -1.49
C CYS A 98 4.50 -9.74 -0.84
N ASN A 99 5.38 -10.57 -1.37
CA ASN A 99 5.68 -11.88 -0.82
C ASN A 99 6.56 -11.76 0.44
N GLN A 100 6.05 -12.25 1.58
CA GLN A 100 6.70 -12.15 2.90
C GLN A 100 7.98 -13.00 3.06
N GLU A 101 8.35 -13.82 2.08
CA GLU A 101 9.59 -14.60 2.09
C GLU A 101 10.65 -14.00 1.17
N THR A 102 10.24 -13.42 0.05
CA THR A 102 11.16 -12.96 -1.00
C THR A 102 11.25 -11.44 -1.13
N GLY A 103 10.31 -10.70 -0.55
CA GLY A 103 10.20 -9.24 -0.70
C GLY A 103 9.77 -8.78 -2.09
N GLN A 104 9.33 -9.70 -2.95
CA GLN A 104 8.95 -9.40 -4.33
C GLN A 104 7.45 -9.18 -4.46
N CYS A 105 7.07 -8.16 -5.22
CA CYS A 105 5.67 -7.95 -5.60
C CYS A 105 5.23 -9.03 -6.60
N SER A 106 4.04 -9.57 -6.38
CA SER A 106 3.40 -10.54 -7.27
C SER A 106 1.90 -10.25 -7.42
N LYS A 107 1.30 -10.74 -8.50
CA LYS A 107 -0.16 -10.67 -8.69
C LYS A 107 -0.83 -11.79 -7.91
N VAL A 108 -1.77 -11.40 -7.05
CA VAL A 108 -2.66 -12.31 -6.35
C VAL A 108 -4.06 -12.17 -6.96
N PRO A 109 -4.62 -13.26 -7.51
CA PRO A 109 -5.97 -13.25 -8.06
C PRO A 109 -7.02 -12.78 -7.05
N LEU A 110 -7.89 -11.87 -7.50
CA LEU A 110 -9.11 -11.55 -6.78
C LEU A 110 -10.05 -12.78 -6.75
N PRO A 111 -11.02 -12.83 -5.83
CA PRO A 111 -11.98 -13.92 -5.77
C PRO A 111 -12.67 -14.16 -7.11
N ASN A 112 -12.84 -15.43 -7.48
CA ASN A 112 -13.59 -15.78 -8.68
C ASN A 112 -15.01 -15.21 -8.60
N GLY A 113 -15.52 -14.72 -9.73
CA GLY A 113 -16.81 -14.03 -9.78
C GLY A 113 -16.74 -12.53 -9.50
N THR A 114 -15.57 -11.98 -9.17
CA THR A 114 -15.38 -10.52 -9.10
C THR A 114 -15.69 -9.93 -10.48
N SER A 115 -16.52 -8.88 -10.53
CA SER A 115 -16.90 -8.23 -11.77
C SER A 115 -15.70 -7.60 -12.46
N CYS A 116 -15.59 -7.80 -13.77
CA CYS A 116 -14.61 -7.15 -14.63
C CYS A 116 -15.24 -6.87 -16.01
N ASP A 117 -14.45 -6.35 -16.93
CA ASP A 117 -14.76 -6.14 -18.34
C ASP A 117 -13.64 -6.79 -19.16
N ASP A 118 -13.97 -7.81 -19.95
CA ASP A 118 -13.02 -8.56 -20.78
C ASP A 118 -12.68 -7.83 -22.10
N GLY A 119 -13.30 -6.66 -22.32
CA GLY A 119 -13.15 -5.83 -23.50
C GLY A 119 -13.95 -6.34 -24.71
N ASN A 120 -14.70 -7.43 -24.58
CA ASN A 120 -15.55 -7.96 -25.63
C ASN A 120 -16.98 -7.41 -25.47
N PRO A 121 -17.47 -6.58 -26.41
CA PRO A 121 -18.80 -5.97 -26.28
C PRO A 121 -19.97 -6.96 -26.49
N CYS A 122 -19.70 -8.19 -26.95
CA CYS A 122 -20.72 -9.24 -27.06
C CYS A 122 -20.85 -10.09 -25.80
N THR A 123 -20.08 -9.83 -24.75
CA THR A 123 -20.22 -10.50 -23.46
C THR A 123 -20.75 -9.54 -22.41
N VAL A 124 -21.57 -10.07 -21.50
CA VAL A 124 -22.11 -9.36 -20.36
C VAL A 124 -21.86 -10.14 -19.08
N ALA A 125 -21.80 -9.41 -17.96
CA ALA A 125 -21.54 -9.96 -16.64
C ALA A 125 -20.20 -10.73 -16.59
N ASP A 126 -19.15 -10.13 -17.15
CA ASP A 126 -17.81 -10.70 -17.14
C ASP A 126 -17.27 -10.79 -15.72
N THR A 127 -16.54 -11.86 -15.47
CA THR A 127 -16.02 -12.14 -14.14
C THR A 127 -14.60 -12.64 -14.17
N CYS A 128 -13.89 -12.33 -13.10
CA CYS A 128 -12.56 -12.85 -12.87
C CYS A 128 -12.61 -14.35 -12.61
N GLN A 129 -11.73 -15.09 -13.29
CA GLN A 129 -11.52 -16.51 -13.08
C GLN A 129 -10.01 -16.78 -13.05
N GLY A 130 -9.48 -17.09 -11.87
CA GLY A 130 -8.05 -17.37 -11.70
C GLY A 130 -7.14 -16.20 -12.09
N GLY A 131 -7.57 -14.96 -11.84
CA GLY A 131 -6.79 -13.75 -12.14
C GLY A 131 -6.94 -13.25 -13.58
N MET A 132 -7.74 -13.91 -14.41
CA MET A 132 -8.07 -13.44 -15.76
C MET A 132 -9.52 -12.98 -15.81
N CYS A 133 -9.79 -11.86 -16.48
CA CYS A 133 -11.16 -11.48 -16.79
C CYS A 133 -11.69 -12.37 -17.91
N THR A 134 -12.83 -13.02 -17.66
CA THR A 134 -13.47 -13.91 -18.61
C THR A 134 -14.87 -13.42 -18.93
N GLY A 135 -15.18 -13.35 -20.23
CA GLY A 135 -16.49 -13.02 -20.74
C GLY A 135 -17.57 -13.91 -20.12
N GLY A 136 -18.65 -13.28 -19.66
CA GLY A 136 -19.74 -13.97 -18.98
C GLY A 136 -20.70 -14.68 -19.94
N LEU A 137 -21.87 -14.09 -20.12
CA LEU A 137 -22.92 -14.58 -21.03
C LEU A 137 -22.83 -13.81 -22.35
N ASP A 138 -23.13 -14.48 -23.47
CA ASP A 138 -23.31 -13.79 -24.76
C ASP A 138 -24.51 -12.81 -24.64
N ASP A 139 -24.32 -11.55 -25.04
CA ASP A 139 -25.39 -10.55 -25.09
C ASP A 139 -26.36 -10.91 -26.24
N PRO A 140 -27.63 -11.25 -25.94
CA PRO A 140 -28.62 -11.60 -26.97
C PRO A 140 -28.97 -10.44 -27.91
N ASN A 141 -28.58 -9.20 -27.59
CA ASN A 141 -28.78 -8.02 -28.43
C ASN A 141 -27.54 -7.67 -29.28
N CYS A 142 -26.44 -8.43 -29.16
CA CYS A 142 -25.24 -8.22 -29.96
C CYS A 142 -25.37 -9.01 -31.28
N GLU A 143 -25.61 -8.32 -32.39
CA GLU A 143 -25.60 -8.95 -33.72
C GLU A 143 -24.14 -9.17 -34.17
N GLY A 144 -23.62 -10.37 -33.90
CA GLY A 144 -22.28 -10.83 -34.29
C GLY A 144 -21.94 -12.17 -33.63
N THR A 145 -21.23 -13.06 -34.32
CA THR A 145 -20.76 -14.30 -33.72
C THR A 145 -19.41 -14.08 -33.04
N SER A 146 -19.20 -14.69 -31.88
CA SER A 146 -17.99 -14.65 -31.03
C SER A 146 -16.72 -15.22 -31.69
N GLY A 147 -16.71 -15.39 -33.02
CA GLY A 147 -15.66 -15.94 -33.85
C GLY A 147 -15.22 -14.99 -34.98
N GLY A 148 -14.67 -13.83 -34.62
CA GLY A 148 -13.81 -13.04 -35.52
C GLY A 148 -14.50 -12.09 -36.51
N GLY A 149 -15.82 -11.92 -36.47
CA GLY A 149 -16.54 -10.86 -37.17
C GLY A 149 -16.98 -9.80 -36.18
N GLY A 150 -16.50 -8.56 -36.32
CA GLY A 150 -16.70 -7.48 -35.36
C GLY A 150 -18.14 -7.37 -34.83
N CYS A 151 -18.25 -7.46 -33.51
CA CYS A 151 -19.48 -7.27 -32.75
C CYS A 151 -19.90 -5.81 -32.83
N SER A 152 -20.98 -5.48 -33.53
CA SER A 152 -21.54 -4.13 -33.53
C SER A 152 -22.82 -4.09 -32.72
N CYS A 153 -22.77 -3.46 -31.54
CA CYS A 153 -23.97 -3.12 -30.80
C CYS A 153 -24.67 -2.00 -31.57
N SER A 154 -25.65 -2.36 -32.39
CA SER A 154 -26.52 -1.37 -33.03
C SER A 154 -27.25 -0.64 -31.91
N SER A 155 -26.78 0.56 -31.57
CA SER A 155 -27.53 1.47 -30.72
C SER A 155 -28.88 1.66 -31.39
N GLY A 156 -29.91 1.00 -30.87
CA GLY A 156 -31.23 0.99 -31.47
C GLY A 156 -31.65 2.42 -31.79
N SER A 157 -31.63 2.78 -33.07
CA SER A 157 -32.20 4.01 -33.57
C SER A 157 -33.69 3.94 -33.23
N ALA A 158 -34.10 4.63 -32.17
CA ALA A 158 -35.49 4.89 -31.89
C ALA A 158 -36.11 5.43 -33.19
N GLY A 159 -37.03 4.64 -33.77
CA GLY A 159 -37.59 4.91 -35.08
C GLY A 159 -38.22 6.30 -35.14
N ALA A 160 -37.58 7.22 -35.86
CA ALA A 160 -38.24 8.41 -36.38
C ALA A 160 -39.17 7.98 -37.53
N GLY A 161 -40.30 7.36 -37.16
CA GLY A 161 -41.38 7.00 -38.07
C GLY A 161 -42.10 8.25 -38.57
N GLN A 162 -42.03 8.43 -39.89
CA GLN A 162 -42.50 9.58 -40.66
C GLN A 162 -44.03 9.74 -40.61
N TRP A 163 -44.50 10.85 -40.06
CA TRP A 163 -45.88 11.31 -40.18
C TRP A 163 -46.08 12.03 -41.51
N TRP A 164 -46.25 11.27 -42.60
CA TRP A 164 -46.80 11.79 -43.85
C TRP A 164 -48.17 11.14 -44.06
N LEU A 165 -49.25 11.93 -43.90
CA LEU A 165 -50.51 11.90 -44.68
C LEU A 165 -51.62 12.66 -43.91
N ALA A 166 -51.84 13.93 -44.27
CA ALA A 166 -53.15 14.57 -44.20
C ALA A 166 -53.17 15.81 -45.10
N MET A 167 -53.63 15.64 -46.34
CA MET A 167 -54.01 16.70 -47.27
C MET A 167 -55.55 16.72 -47.34
N LEU A 168 -56.20 17.84 -47.02
CA LEU A 168 -57.26 18.49 -47.83
C LEU A 168 -57.92 19.68 -47.10
N SER A 169 -57.50 20.88 -47.52
CA SER A 169 -58.33 22.03 -47.93
C SER A 169 -59.39 22.64 -46.99
N LEU A 170 -59.14 23.88 -46.53
CA LEU A 170 -59.92 25.04 -47.02
C LEU A 170 -59.21 26.37 -46.74
N LEU A 171 -59.15 27.21 -47.78
CA LEU A 171 -58.67 28.59 -47.79
C LEU A 171 -59.52 29.52 -46.90
N VAL A 172 -58.88 30.32 -46.03
CA VAL A 172 -59.27 31.72 -45.81
C VAL A 172 -58.02 32.58 -45.64
N ILE A 173 -57.88 33.51 -46.58
CA ILE A 173 -56.88 34.58 -46.64
C ILE A 173 -57.31 35.70 -45.67
N VAL A 174 -56.45 36.10 -44.72
CA VAL A 174 -56.37 37.50 -44.25
C VAL A 174 -54.91 37.88 -43.98
N ARG A 175 -54.60 39.12 -44.38
CA ARG A 175 -53.31 39.74 -44.66
C ARG A 175 -52.50 40.15 -43.42
N ARG A 176 -51.16 40.12 -43.60
CA ARG A 176 -50.11 41.06 -43.14
C ARG A 176 -50.31 41.76 -41.77
N LYS A 177 -49.36 41.60 -40.84
CA LYS A 177 -48.30 42.60 -40.55
C LYS A 177 -47.30 42.17 -39.45
N ARG A 178 -46.01 42.24 -39.83
CA ARG A 178 -44.82 42.76 -39.10
C ARG A 178 -44.37 42.14 -37.75
N ARG A 179 -43.14 41.59 -37.82
CA ARG A 179 -41.91 41.81 -37.01
C ARG A 179 -42.03 41.87 -35.48
N SER A 180 -41.26 41.01 -34.80
CA SER A 180 -40.29 41.30 -33.70
C SER A 180 -39.70 39.94 -33.23
N ALA A 181 -38.44 39.61 -33.54
CA ALA A 181 -37.19 39.94 -32.83
C ALA A 181 -36.81 38.91 -31.73
N CYS A 182 -35.57 38.42 -31.82
CA CYS A 182 -34.87 37.52 -30.90
C CYS A 182 -34.86 38.00 -29.45
N ARG A 183 -34.79 37.05 -28.51
CA ARG A 183 -33.64 36.92 -27.60
C ARG A 183 -33.54 35.49 -27.09
#